data_AF-A0A969J9E4-F1
#
_entry.id   AF-A0A969J9E4-F1
#
_cell.length_a   1.000
_cell.length_b   1.000
_cell.length_c   1.000
_cell.angle_alpha   90.00
_cell.angle_beta   90.00
_cell.angle_gamma   90.00
#
_symmetry.space_group_name_H-M   'P 1'
#
loop_
_entity.id
_entity.type
_entity.pdbx_description
1 polymer ?
#
loop_
_entity_poly.entity_id
_entity_poly.type
_entity_poly.pdbx_seq_one_letter_code
_entity_poly.pdbx_strand_id
1 'polypeptide(L)'
;MPTDITELRSKLNTDSAKNQLLIIQQLAEAGSPGWQELINFLVESQVHPPGAIAGKAYQLLAQIVAPEVVEALQSHFPRGLVPLNSTVGIDYSPLQDLLVQLKFQAADKLTLEKLCELAGPKAVERGWLYFSEVKQFPPVDLQTLDTLWRVYSEGKFGYSVQRKLWLSLDKNWEKLWSKINWRKPSGWTRYPQEFTWDLSAPPGHLPLSNQLRGVRVIEALLQHPAWTLD
;
A
#
# COMPACT_ATOMS: atom_id res chain seq x y z
N MET A 1 -2.37 30.79 16.42
CA MET A 1 -3.80 30.91 16.06
C MET A 1 -4.42 29.55 16.31
N PRO A 2 -5.61 29.44 16.91
CA PRO A 2 -6.32 28.17 16.97
C PRO A 2 -6.49 27.63 15.55
N THR A 3 -6.25 26.33 15.35
CA THR A 3 -6.52 25.68 14.07
C THR A 3 -8.02 25.74 13.79
N ASP A 4 -8.43 26.38 12.69
CA ASP A 4 -9.83 26.39 12.26
C ASP A 4 -10.18 25.06 11.58
N ILE A 5 -10.70 24.14 12.38
CA ILE A 5 -11.05 22.78 11.95
C ILE A 5 -12.13 22.78 10.86
N THR A 6 -13.06 23.74 10.91
CA THR A 6 -14.13 23.88 9.90
C THR A 6 -13.54 24.27 8.56
N GLU A 7 -12.61 25.22 8.55
CA GLU A 7 -11.90 25.62 7.33
C GLU A 7 -11.06 24.47 6.76
N LEU A 8 -10.35 23.74 7.61
CA LEU A 8 -9.57 22.55 7.21
C LEU A 8 -10.47 21.47 6.58
N ARG A 9 -11.60 21.14 7.20
CA ARG A 9 -12.54 20.13 6.67
C ARG A 9 -13.07 20.51 5.30
N SER A 10 -13.41 21.78 5.09
CA SER A 10 -13.87 22.31 3.80
C SER A 10 -12.82 22.17 2.69
N LYS A 11 -11.56 22.51 2.99
CA LYS A 11 -10.44 22.38 2.04
C LYS A 11 -10.10 20.93 1.72
N LEU A 12 -10.28 20.00 2.67
CA LEU A 12 -9.98 18.58 2.46
C LEU A 12 -10.72 17.99 1.24
N ASN A 13 -11.90 18.50 0.90
CA ASN A 13 -12.69 17.97 -0.23
C ASN A 13 -12.35 18.60 -1.59
N THR A 14 -11.64 19.73 -1.61
CA THR A 14 -11.46 20.55 -2.83
C THR A 14 -10.01 20.76 -3.23
N ASP A 15 -9.07 20.50 -2.32
CA ASP A 15 -7.65 20.77 -2.55
C ASP A 15 -6.92 19.61 -3.26
N SER A 16 -5.71 19.87 -3.71
CA SER A 16 -4.79 18.89 -4.29
C SER A 16 -4.41 17.79 -3.30
N ALA A 17 -4.11 16.59 -3.79
CA ALA A 17 -3.71 15.45 -2.95
C ALA A 17 -2.57 15.77 -1.96
N LYS A 18 -1.58 16.57 -2.38
CA LYS A 18 -0.48 16.99 -1.50
C LYS A 18 -0.99 17.84 -0.33
N ASN A 19 -1.88 18.79 -0.59
CA ASN A 19 -2.45 19.64 0.45
C ASN A 19 -3.44 18.87 1.32
N GLN A 20 -4.22 17.95 0.74
CA GLN A 20 -5.08 17.04 1.50
C GLN A 20 -4.28 16.26 2.56
N LEU A 21 -3.12 15.70 2.20
CA LEU A 21 -2.25 15.00 3.17
C LEU A 21 -1.78 15.91 4.32
N LEU A 22 -1.47 17.18 4.03
CA LEU A 22 -1.10 18.16 5.06
C LEU A 22 -2.29 18.51 5.96
N ILE A 23 -3.47 18.69 5.39
CA ILE A 23 -4.71 18.96 6.12
C ILE A 23 -5.05 17.79 7.06
N ILE A 24 -4.93 16.54 6.58
CA ILE A 24 -5.14 15.34 7.40
C ILE A 24 -4.19 15.33 8.62
N GLN A 25 -2.92 15.69 8.43
CA GLN A 25 -1.96 15.81 9.52
C GLN A 25 -2.35 16.89 10.53
N GLN A 26 -2.75 18.07 10.06
CA GLN A 26 -3.19 19.18 10.92
C GLN A 26 -4.44 18.85 11.73
N LEU A 27 -5.41 18.13 11.13
CA LEU A 27 -6.59 17.64 11.82
C LEU A 27 -6.22 16.61 12.90
N ALA A 28 -5.29 15.71 12.64
CA ALA A 28 -4.83 14.75 13.64
C ALA A 28 -4.14 15.42 14.84
N GLU A 29 -3.41 16.51 14.60
CA GLU A 29 -2.73 17.30 15.64
C GLU A 29 -3.68 18.23 16.42
N ALA A 30 -4.87 18.50 15.90
CA ALA A 30 -5.87 19.37 16.53
C ALA A 30 -6.63 18.71 17.70
N GLY A 31 -6.32 17.45 18.04
CA GLY A 31 -6.96 16.73 19.14
C GLY A 31 -8.37 16.24 18.82
N SER A 32 -9.16 15.96 19.86
CA SER A 32 -10.49 15.35 19.75
C SER A 32 -11.41 15.98 18.69
N PRO A 33 -11.52 17.33 18.55
CA PRO A 33 -12.36 17.92 17.50
C PRO A 33 -11.85 17.64 16.08
N GLY A 34 -10.53 17.55 15.88
CA GLY A 34 -9.95 17.20 14.58
C GLY A 34 -10.07 15.70 14.28
N TRP A 35 -9.96 14.84 15.29
CA TRP A 35 -10.17 13.40 15.14
C TRP A 35 -11.61 13.08 14.72
N GLN A 36 -12.59 13.79 15.28
CA GLN A 36 -13.99 13.66 14.88
C GLN A 36 -14.19 13.98 13.39
N GLU A 37 -13.57 15.05 12.89
CA GLU A 37 -13.64 15.39 11.46
C GLU A 37 -12.94 14.36 10.57
N LEU A 38 -11.83 13.76 11.03
CA LEU A 38 -11.19 12.66 10.32
C LEU A 38 -12.07 11.41 10.28
N ILE A 39 -12.76 11.08 11.38
CA ILE A 39 -13.72 9.97 11.44
C ILE A 39 -14.88 10.22 10.48
N ASN A 40 -15.48 11.42 10.51
CA ASN A 40 -16.56 11.81 9.62
C ASN A 40 -16.12 11.69 8.15
N PHE A 41 -14.95 12.23 7.81
CA PHE A 41 -14.36 12.10 6.48
C PHE A 41 -14.20 10.64 6.05
N LEU A 42 -13.70 9.77 6.92
CA LEU A 42 -13.54 8.36 6.60
C LEU A 42 -14.88 7.65 6.38
N VAL A 43 -15.87 7.90 7.23
CA VAL A 43 -17.23 7.32 7.11
C VAL A 43 -17.87 7.75 5.80
N GLU A 44 -17.78 9.04 5.46
CA GLU A 44 -18.27 9.58 4.18
C GLU A 44 -17.54 8.97 2.98
N SER A 45 -16.23 8.69 3.11
CA SER A 45 -15.42 8.13 2.02
C SER A 45 -15.73 6.66 1.70
N GLN A 46 -16.46 5.94 2.55
CA GLN A 46 -16.74 4.49 2.36
C GLN A 46 -17.55 4.19 1.09
N VAL A 47 -18.23 5.19 0.52
CA VAL A 47 -18.97 5.04 -0.75
C VAL A 47 -18.05 4.85 -1.96
N HIS A 48 -16.74 5.04 -1.79
CA HIS A 48 -15.73 4.87 -2.83
C HIS A 48 -14.64 3.89 -2.39
N PRO A 49 -13.94 3.22 -3.33
CA PRO A 49 -12.76 2.45 -3.00
C PRO A 49 -11.73 3.33 -2.25
N PRO A 50 -11.10 2.81 -1.18
CA PRO A 50 -10.20 3.61 -0.37
C PRO A 50 -9.00 4.07 -1.19
N GLY A 51 -8.70 5.37 -1.09
CA GLY A 51 -7.54 6.00 -1.69
C GLY A 51 -6.47 6.36 -0.66
N ALA A 52 -5.35 6.90 -1.14
CA ALA A 52 -4.22 7.33 -0.31
C ALA A 52 -4.59 8.34 0.80
N ILE A 53 -5.53 9.25 0.53
CA ILE A 53 -5.96 10.27 1.51
C ILE A 53 -6.73 9.63 2.67
N ALA A 54 -7.70 8.76 2.36
CA ALA A 54 -8.41 7.97 3.37
C ALA A 54 -7.44 7.05 4.11
N GLY A 55 -6.50 6.41 3.40
CA GLY A 55 -5.43 5.61 4.00
C GLY A 55 -4.64 6.38 5.05
N LYS A 56 -4.18 7.60 4.72
CA LYS A 56 -3.46 8.47 5.66
C LYS A 56 -4.29 8.84 6.88
N ALA A 57 -5.55 9.21 6.68
CA ALA A 57 -6.47 9.56 7.77
C ALA A 57 -6.67 8.40 8.73
N TYR A 58 -6.97 7.21 8.19
CA TYR A 58 -7.12 5.98 8.99
C TYR A 58 -5.82 5.63 9.72
N GLN A 59 -4.69 5.79 9.05
CA GLN A 59 -3.39 5.49 9.61
C GLN A 59 -3.06 6.36 10.84
N LEU A 60 -3.37 7.65 10.79
CA LEU A 60 -3.18 8.56 11.92
C LEU A 60 -4.14 8.23 13.07
N LEU A 61 -5.43 8.00 12.76
CA LEU A 61 -6.42 7.61 13.76
C LEU A 61 -6.06 6.28 14.45
N ALA A 62 -5.51 5.31 13.72
CA ALA A 62 -5.11 4.02 14.27
C ALA A 62 -3.96 4.10 15.29
N GLN A 63 -3.24 5.23 15.37
CA GLN A 63 -2.21 5.46 16.39
C GLN A 63 -2.76 6.13 17.66
N ILE A 64 -4.03 6.54 17.65
CA ILE A 64 -4.66 7.25 18.76
C ILE A 64 -5.37 6.24 19.67
N VAL A 65 -5.01 6.25 20.95
CA VAL A 65 -5.56 5.34 21.98
C VAL A 65 -6.75 5.93 22.74
N ALA A 66 -7.29 7.06 22.28
CA ALA A 66 -8.44 7.71 22.89
C ALA A 66 -9.70 6.84 22.70
N PRO A 67 -10.52 6.60 23.74
CA PRO A 67 -11.68 5.71 23.68
C PRO A 67 -12.64 6.01 22.53
N GLU A 68 -12.92 7.29 22.27
CA GLU A 68 -13.81 7.74 21.21
C GLU A 68 -13.31 7.38 19.81
N VAL A 69 -11.99 7.40 19.60
CA VAL A 69 -11.38 7.00 18.32
C VAL A 69 -11.39 5.49 18.17
N VAL A 70 -11.02 4.77 19.23
CA VAL A 70 -11.00 3.30 19.23
C VAL A 70 -12.40 2.74 18.97
N GLU A 71 -13.42 3.25 19.66
CA GLU A 71 -14.82 2.85 19.47
C GLU A 71 -15.30 3.15 18.05
N ALA A 72 -14.99 4.34 17.52
CA ALA A 72 -15.35 4.70 16.15
C ALA A 72 -14.70 3.79 15.10
N LEU A 73 -13.41 3.47 15.24
CA LEU A 73 -12.71 2.57 14.32
C LEU A 73 -13.27 1.15 14.41
N GLN A 74 -13.57 0.65 15.61
CA GLN A 74 -14.18 -0.68 15.79
C GLN A 74 -15.59 -0.76 15.20
N SER A 75 -16.40 0.28 15.36
CA SER A 75 -17.77 0.35 14.87
C SER A 75 -17.85 0.46 13.35
N HIS A 76 -17.07 1.38 12.77
CA HIS A 76 -17.15 1.72 11.34
C HIS A 76 -16.18 0.95 10.46
N PHE A 77 -15.05 0.48 11.01
CA PHE A 77 -13.97 -0.18 10.28
C PHE A 77 -13.48 -1.45 10.99
N PRO A 78 -14.35 -2.40 11.35
CA PRO A 78 -14.00 -3.58 12.17
C PRO A 78 -12.94 -4.50 11.53
N ARG A 79 -12.71 -4.36 10.22
CA ARG A 79 -11.70 -5.12 9.45
C ARG A 79 -10.68 -4.19 8.78
N GLY A 80 -10.54 -2.97 9.29
CA GLY A 80 -9.74 -1.91 8.71
C GLY A 80 -10.41 -1.22 7.51
N LEU A 81 -9.68 -0.26 6.93
CA LEU A 81 -10.19 0.60 5.86
C LEU A 81 -10.29 -0.14 4.50
N VAL A 82 -9.36 -1.04 4.21
CA VAL A 82 -9.30 -1.72 2.91
C VAL A 82 -10.09 -3.03 2.98
N PRO A 83 -11.05 -3.27 2.06
CA PRO A 83 -11.70 -4.58 1.93
C PRO A 83 -10.69 -5.69 1.64
N LEU A 84 -10.55 -6.64 2.56
CA LEU A 84 -9.58 -7.74 2.49
C LEU A 84 -10.12 -8.92 1.69
N ASN A 85 -10.33 -8.73 0.39
CA ASN A 85 -10.92 -9.75 -0.47
C ASN A 85 -9.90 -10.83 -0.84
N SER A 86 -10.33 -12.10 -0.77
CA SER A 86 -9.58 -13.25 -1.28
C SER A 86 -10.54 -14.25 -1.88
N THR A 87 -10.21 -14.78 -3.06
CA THR A 87 -11.00 -15.84 -3.70
C THR A 87 -10.57 -17.24 -3.27
N VAL A 88 -9.43 -17.33 -2.57
CA VAL A 88 -8.84 -18.58 -2.08
C VAL A 88 -8.70 -18.64 -0.56
N GLY A 89 -9.30 -17.67 0.15
CA GLY A 89 -9.36 -17.66 1.61
C GLY A 89 -8.07 -17.26 2.32
N ILE A 90 -7.19 -16.50 1.66
CA ILE A 90 -6.02 -15.92 2.31
C ILE A 90 -6.42 -14.77 3.23
N ASP A 91 -5.89 -14.79 4.46
CA ASP A 91 -6.03 -13.71 5.41
C ASP A 91 -4.97 -12.62 5.18
N TYR A 92 -5.42 -11.44 4.76
CA TYR A 92 -4.60 -10.26 4.54
C TYR A 92 -4.61 -9.28 5.72
N SER A 93 -5.32 -9.58 6.81
CA SER A 93 -5.38 -8.68 7.98
C SER A 93 -4.02 -8.37 8.59
N PRO A 94 -3.07 -9.32 8.72
CA PRO A 94 -1.76 -8.99 9.30
C PRO A 94 -0.94 -8.07 8.38
N LEU A 95 -1.16 -8.12 7.06
CA LEU A 95 -0.49 -7.22 6.12
C LEU A 95 -1.03 -5.80 6.25
N GLN A 96 -2.36 -5.65 6.38
CA GLN A 96 -2.96 -4.34 6.64
C GLN A 96 -2.42 -3.74 7.94
N ASP A 97 -2.33 -4.51 9.02
CA ASP A 97 -1.82 -4.03 10.31
C ASP A 97 -0.37 -3.51 10.22
N LEU A 98 0.49 -4.25 9.50
CA LEU A 98 1.88 -3.82 9.28
C LEU A 98 1.96 -2.53 8.46
N LEU A 99 1.15 -2.41 7.41
CA LEU A 99 1.14 -1.23 6.54
C LEU A 99 0.57 0.00 7.24
N VAL A 100 -0.48 -0.14 8.05
CA VAL A 100 -1.02 0.93 8.91
C VAL A 100 0.05 1.42 9.91
N GLN A 101 0.91 0.53 10.39
CA GLN A 101 2.01 0.88 11.29
C GLN A 101 3.29 1.36 10.57
N LEU A 102 3.26 1.54 9.24
CA LEU A 102 4.44 1.86 8.40
C LEU A 102 5.60 0.87 8.55
N LYS A 103 5.33 -0.37 8.95
CA LYS A 103 6.33 -1.43 9.07
C LYS A 103 6.63 -2.05 7.70
N PHE A 104 7.05 -1.23 6.74
CA PHE A 104 7.17 -1.60 5.33
C PHE A 104 8.12 -2.78 5.09
N GLN A 105 9.22 -2.89 5.84
CA GLN A 105 10.12 -4.05 5.72
C GLN A 105 9.44 -5.37 6.10
N ALA A 106 8.64 -5.37 7.18
CA ALA A 106 7.90 -6.54 7.59
C ALA A 106 6.73 -6.82 6.63
N ALA A 107 6.05 -5.78 6.15
CA ALA A 107 4.99 -5.89 5.16
C ALA A 107 5.50 -6.46 3.83
N ASP A 108 6.71 -6.08 3.40
CA ASP A 108 7.36 -6.62 2.20
C ASP A 108 7.65 -8.12 2.32
N LYS A 109 8.23 -8.53 3.46
CA LYS A 109 8.45 -9.95 3.75
C LYS A 109 7.14 -10.73 3.75
N LEU A 110 6.12 -10.23 4.46
CA LEU A 110 4.81 -10.88 4.52
C LEU A 110 4.12 -10.90 3.15
N THR A 111 4.33 -9.89 2.30
CA THR A 111 3.81 -9.89 0.93
C THR A 111 4.38 -11.06 0.13
N LEU A 112 5.68 -11.34 0.22
CA LEU A 112 6.28 -12.52 -0.42
C LEU A 112 5.70 -13.83 0.14
N GLU A 113 5.51 -13.92 1.46
CA GLU A 113 4.89 -15.08 2.10
C GLU A 113 3.47 -15.30 1.57
N LYS A 114 2.66 -14.24 1.45
CA LYS A 114 1.30 -14.32 0.86
C LYS A 114 1.28 -14.70 -0.61
N LEU A 115 2.24 -14.22 -1.41
CA LEU A 115 2.37 -14.68 -2.79
C LEU A 115 2.77 -16.16 -2.86
N CYS A 116 3.59 -16.65 -1.92
CA CYS A 116 3.91 -18.07 -1.82
C CYS A 116 2.69 -18.89 -1.39
N GLU A 117 1.87 -18.41 -0.44
CA GLU A 117 0.59 -19.03 -0.09
C GLU A 117 -0.33 -19.15 -1.32
N LEU A 118 -0.45 -18.09 -2.14
CA LEU A 118 -1.20 -18.12 -3.40
C LEU A 118 -0.70 -19.16 -4.40
N ALA A 119 0.62 -19.40 -4.43
CA ALA A 119 1.23 -20.40 -5.31
C ALA A 119 1.14 -21.84 -4.76
N GLY A 120 0.70 -22.01 -3.51
CA GLY A 120 0.44 -23.29 -2.86
C GLY A 120 1.63 -23.86 -2.07
N PRO A 121 1.48 -25.07 -1.49
CA PRO A 121 2.38 -25.58 -0.44
C PRO A 121 3.86 -25.67 -0.85
N LYS A 122 4.15 -26.06 -2.10
CA LYS A 122 5.51 -26.14 -2.63
C LYS A 122 6.19 -24.77 -2.72
N ALA A 123 5.42 -23.70 -2.90
CA ALA A 123 5.92 -22.34 -2.94
C ALA A 123 6.22 -21.82 -1.54
N VAL A 124 5.35 -22.12 -0.59
CA VAL A 124 5.56 -21.83 0.85
C VAL A 124 6.85 -22.49 1.35
N GLU A 125 7.04 -23.77 1.06
CA GLU A 125 8.24 -24.52 1.49
C GLU A 125 9.53 -23.92 0.93
N ARG A 126 9.56 -23.54 -0.35
CA ARG A 126 10.77 -23.00 -0.99
C ARG A 126 11.01 -21.51 -0.73
N GLY A 127 9.97 -20.75 -0.40
CA GLY A 127 10.05 -19.31 -0.09
C GLY A 127 10.31 -18.38 -1.29
N TRP A 128 9.97 -18.79 -2.51
CA TRP A 128 10.07 -17.97 -3.73
C TRP A 128 9.09 -18.45 -4.80
N LEU A 129 8.96 -17.74 -5.93
CA LEU A 129 7.94 -18.00 -6.96
C LEU A 129 8.54 -18.40 -8.32
N TYR A 130 7.88 -19.31 -9.03
CA TYR A 130 8.02 -19.42 -10.48
C TYR A 130 7.03 -18.48 -11.17
N PHE A 131 7.45 -17.90 -12.29
CA PHE A 131 6.58 -17.03 -13.11
C PHE A 131 5.31 -17.75 -13.61
N SER A 132 5.33 -19.07 -13.75
CA SER A 132 4.17 -19.88 -14.16
C SER A 132 3.10 -19.99 -13.08
N GLU A 133 3.47 -19.89 -11.80
CA GLU A 133 2.50 -19.86 -10.70
C GLU A 133 1.91 -18.45 -10.57
N VAL A 134 2.72 -17.41 -10.74
CA VAL A 134 2.25 -16.02 -10.75
C VAL A 134 1.13 -15.80 -11.77
N LYS A 135 1.25 -16.41 -12.96
CA LYS A 135 0.21 -16.35 -14.02
C LYS A 135 -1.12 -16.99 -13.62
N GLN A 136 -1.15 -17.80 -12.57
CA GLN A 136 -2.34 -18.49 -12.07
C GLN A 136 -2.94 -17.81 -10.84
N PHE A 137 -2.32 -16.72 -10.36
CA PHE A 137 -2.85 -16.00 -9.20
C PHE A 137 -4.26 -15.45 -9.49
N PRO A 138 -5.20 -15.58 -8.54
CA PRO A 138 -6.50 -14.96 -8.71
C PRO A 138 -6.35 -13.43 -8.78
N PRO A 139 -7.03 -12.77 -9.73
CA PRO A 139 -6.93 -11.32 -9.87
C PRO A 139 -7.31 -10.54 -8.61
N VAL A 140 -8.35 -10.99 -7.90
CA VAL A 140 -8.86 -10.36 -6.67
C VAL A 140 -7.77 -10.28 -5.59
N ASP A 141 -7.04 -11.37 -5.39
CA ASP A 141 -5.99 -11.46 -4.37
C ASP A 141 -4.82 -10.51 -4.66
N LEU A 142 -4.40 -10.41 -5.93
CA LEU A 142 -3.38 -9.43 -6.34
C LEU A 142 -3.88 -7.98 -6.23
N GLN A 143 -5.15 -7.73 -6.52
CA GLN A 143 -5.76 -6.41 -6.35
C GLN A 143 -5.85 -6.01 -4.87
N THR A 144 -6.15 -6.93 -3.97
CA THR A 144 -6.14 -6.69 -2.52
C THR A 144 -4.74 -6.32 -2.04
N LEU A 145 -3.73 -7.12 -2.40
CA LEU A 145 -2.32 -6.82 -2.08
C LEU A 145 -1.90 -5.44 -2.60
N ASP A 146 -2.18 -5.14 -3.86
CA ASP A 146 -1.81 -3.86 -4.47
C ASP A 146 -2.55 -2.67 -3.84
N THR A 147 -3.83 -2.84 -3.53
CA THR A 147 -4.64 -1.78 -2.90
C THR A 147 -4.13 -1.47 -1.50
N LEU A 148 -3.80 -2.48 -0.70
CA LEU A 148 -3.18 -2.29 0.61
C LEU A 148 -1.89 -1.48 0.50
N TRP A 149 -0.98 -1.86 -0.40
CA TRP A 149 0.27 -1.12 -0.62
C TRP A 149 0.01 0.32 -1.06
N ARG A 150 -0.90 0.57 -2.01
CA ARG A 150 -1.18 1.92 -2.50
C ARG A 150 -1.81 2.82 -1.43
N VAL A 151 -2.82 2.30 -0.72
CA VAL A 151 -3.58 3.06 0.28
C VAL A 151 -2.68 3.54 1.41
N TYR A 152 -1.80 2.67 1.93
CA TYR A 152 -0.95 2.97 3.07
C TYR A 152 0.46 3.46 2.70
N SER A 153 0.69 3.82 1.43
CA SER A 153 1.97 4.39 0.97
C SER A 153 1.84 5.78 0.36
N GLU A 154 0.73 6.48 0.63
CA GLU A 154 0.41 7.74 -0.04
C GLU A 154 0.38 7.58 -1.59
N GLY A 155 0.01 6.39 -2.07
CA GLY A 155 -0.02 6.03 -3.49
C GLY A 155 1.35 5.73 -4.11
N LYS A 156 2.44 5.66 -3.33
CA LYS A 156 3.80 5.46 -3.85
C LYS A 156 4.14 4.02 -4.17
N PHE A 157 3.61 3.05 -3.45
CA PHE A 157 4.01 1.65 -3.51
C PHE A 157 2.90 0.77 -4.09
N GLY A 158 3.27 -0.38 -4.63
CA GLY A 158 2.36 -1.34 -5.26
C GLY A 158 2.85 -1.82 -6.64
N TYR A 159 2.41 -3.01 -7.03
CA TYR A 159 2.71 -3.60 -8.33
C TYR A 159 2.08 -2.81 -9.48
N SER A 160 0.91 -2.21 -9.29
CA SER A 160 0.28 -1.34 -10.29
C SER A 160 1.08 -0.05 -10.50
N VAL A 161 1.73 0.49 -9.46
CA VAL A 161 2.65 1.63 -9.56
C VAL A 161 3.90 1.23 -10.35
N GLN A 162 4.51 0.09 -10.01
CA GLN A 162 5.65 -0.46 -10.75
C GLN A 162 5.30 -0.73 -12.22
N ARG A 163 4.12 -1.29 -12.50
CA ARG A 163 3.61 -1.53 -13.86
C ARG A 163 3.51 -0.22 -14.63
N LYS A 164 2.86 0.81 -14.06
CA LYS A 164 2.72 2.12 -14.71
C LYS A 164 4.07 2.72 -15.07
N LEU A 165 5.04 2.67 -14.14
CA LEU A 165 6.40 3.14 -14.39
C LEU A 165 7.08 2.33 -15.50
N TRP A 166 7.01 1.01 -15.43
CA TRP A 166 7.61 0.12 -16.43
C TRP A 166 7.04 0.36 -17.84
N LEU A 167 5.73 0.53 -17.97
CA LEU A 167 5.08 0.87 -19.23
C LEU A 167 5.53 2.25 -19.75
N SER A 168 5.62 3.25 -18.87
CA SER A 168 6.10 4.60 -19.26
C SER A 168 7.57 4.64 -19.68
N LEU A 169 8.32 3.58 -19.38
CA LEU A 169 9.74 3.42 -19.73
C LEU A 169 9.93 2.47 -20.90
N ASP A 170 8.91 2.30 -21.76
CA ASP A 170 8.91 1.39 -22.91
C ASP A 170 9.28 -0.05 -22.53
N LYS A 171 8.83 -0.48 -21.34
CA LYS A 171 9.13 -1.80 -20.77
C LYS A 171 10.63 -2.06 -20.55
N ASN A 172 11.44 -1.02 -20.44
CA ASN A 172 12.89 -1.14 -20.23
C ASN A 172 13.22 -1.40 -18.74
N TRP A 173 13.71 -2.61 -18.45
CA TRP A 173 14.06 -3.04 -17.09
C TRP A 173 15.17 -2.21 -16.45
N GLU A 174 16.23 -1.87 -17.19
CA GLU A 174 17.36 -1.10 -16.63
C GLU A 174 16.93 0.31 -16.21
N LYS A 175 16.09 0.96 -17.03
CA LYS A 175 15.48 2.24 -16.67
C LYS A 175 14.58 2.09 -15.44
N LEU A 176 13.79 1.01 -15.35
CA LEU A 176 12.92 0.76 -14.21
C LEU A 176 13.74 0.58 -12.92
N TRP A 177 14.78 -0.26 -12.91
CA TRP A 177 15.60 -0.53 -11.73
C TRP A 177 16.27 0.72 -11.17
N SER A 178 16.75 1.59 -12.05
CA SER A 178 17.26 2.90 -11.65
C SER A 178 16.14 3.79 -11.10
N LYS A 179 14.98 3.85 -11.78
CA LYS A 179 13.84 4.69 -11.40
C LYS A 179 13.25 4.35 -10.03
N ILE A 180 13.17 3.06 -9.70
CA ILE A 180 12.64 2.56 -8.41
C ILE A 180 13.76 2.28 -7.39
N ASN A 181 15.01 2.66 -7.68
CA ASN A 181 16.18 2.52 -6.79
C ASN A 181 16.50 1.07 -6.36
N TRP A 182 16.28 0.10 -7.25
CA TRP A 182 16.74 -1.29 -7.08
C TRP A 182 18.15 -1.51 -7.64
N ARG A 183 18.61 -0.62 -8.52
CA ARG A 183 19.96 -0.63 -9.06
C ARG A 183 20.53 0.79 -9.05
N LYS A 184 21.70 0.92 -8.42
CA LYS A 184 22.51 2.15 -8.41
C LYS A 184 23.68 1.97 -9.39
N PRO A 185 24.42 3.05 -9.74
CA PRO A 185 25.62 2.93 -10.54
C PRO A 185 26.66 1.94 -9.97
N SER A 186 26.69 1.78 -8.64
CA SER A 186 27.55 0.83 -7.93
C SER A 186 27.09 -0.63 -7.98
N GLY A 187 25.91 -0.91 -8.53
CA GLY A 187 25.34 -2.26 -8.63
C GLY A 187 23.93 -2.38 -8.04
N TRP A 188 23.51 -3.62 -7.80
CA TRP A 188 22.21 -3.94 -7.19
C TRP A 188 22.16 -3.49 -5.73
N THR A 189 21.02 -2.91 -5.35
CA THR A 189 20.72 -2.58 -3.95
C THR A 189 20.67 -3.86 -3.11
N ARG A 190 21.45 -3.92 -2.02
CA ARG A 190 21.55 -5.11 -1.16
C ARG A 190 20.43 -5.20 -0.13
N TYR A 191 19.78 -6.36 -0.08
CA TYR A 191 18.73 -6.64 0.89
C TYR A 191 19.30 -7.07 2.26
N PRO A 192 18.68 -6.65 3.38
CA PRO A 192 17.65 -5.60 3.47
C PRO A 192 18.21 -4.18 3.62
N GLN A 193 19.49 -4.02 3.96
CA GLN A 193 20.01 -2.76 4.53
C GLN A 193 20.10 -1.58 3.57
N GLU A 194 20.23 -1.82 2.26
CA GLU A 194 20.38 -0.72 1.29
C GLU A 194 19.05 -0.26 0.66
N PHE A 195 17.95 -0.96 0.96
CA PHE A 195 16.60 -0.56 0.58
C PHE A 195 16.05 0.50 1.56
N THR A 196 15.13 1.33 1.08
CA THR A 196 14.50 2.39 1.86
C THR A 196 13.12 1.92 2.32
N TRP A 197 12.95 1.70 3.62
CA TRP A 197 11.75 1.09 4.22
C TRP A 197 10.77 2.12 4.79
N ASP A 198 10.65 3.28 4.13
CA ASP A 198 9.78 4.38 4.53
C ASP A 198 9.29 5.18 3.30
N LEU A 199 8.43 6.17 3.54
CA LEU A 199 7.81 6.98 2.49
C LEU A 199 8.79 7.94 1.77
N SER A 200 10.05 8.05 2.18
CA SER A 200 11.07 8.81 1.43
C SER A 200 11.52 8.08 0.17
N ALA A 201 11.26 6.77 0.07
CA ALA A 201 11.57 5.96 -1.10
C ALA A 201 10.84 6.46 -2.37
N PRO A 202 11.41 6.22 -3.57
CA PRO A 202 10.77 6.61 -4.82
C PRO A 202 9.47 5.80 -5.08
N PRO A 203 8.55 6.32 -5.91
CA PRO A 203 7.41 5.55 -6.37
C PRO A 203 7.85 4.21 -6.99
N GLY A 204 7.13 3.14 -6.67
CA GLY A 204 7.40 1.78 -7.11
C GLY A 204 8.53 1.07 -6.37
N HIS A 205 9.16 1.69 -5.35
CA HIS A 205 10.25 1.04 -4.61
C HIS A 205 9.84 -0.27 -3.95
N LEU A 206 8.61 -0.34 -3.44
CA LEU A 206 8.03 -1.51 -2.77
C LEU A 206 6.69 -1.90 -3.42
N PRO A 207 6.22 -3.16 -3.24
CA PRO A 207 6.96 -4.30 -2.66
C PRO A 207 8.08 -4.81 -3.58
N LEU A 208 9.03 -5.55 -3.03
CA LEU A 208 10.17 -6.10 -3.75
C LEU A 208 9.80 -7.36 -4.54
N SER A 209 10.53 -7.55 -5.66
CA SER A 209 10.62 -8.84 -6.34
C SER A 209 12.10 -9.15 -6.55
N ASN A 210 12.56 -10.31 -6.08
CA ASN A 210 13.97 -10.66 -6.11
C ASN A 210 14.49 -10.89 -7.54
N GLN A 211 15.44 -10.07 -7.99
CA GLN A 211 16.01 -10.14 -9.34
C GLN A 211 17.17 -11.14 -9.49
N LEU A 212 17.60 -11.83 -8.41
CA LEU A 212 18.64 -12.87 -8.48
C LEU A 212 18.26 -14.06 -9.38
N ARG A 213 16.95 -14.24 -9.67
CA ARG A 213 16.41 -15.28 -10.56
C ARG A 213 15.92 -14.72 -11.91
N GLY A 214 16.32 -13.49 -12.23
CA GLY A 214 15.91 -12.77 -13.43
C GLY A 214 14.51 -12.17 -13.35
N VAL A 215 14.07 -11.59 -14.46
CA VAL A 215 12.91 -10.68 -14.51
C VAL A 215 11.56 -11.40 -14.67
N ARG A 216 11.53 -12.71 -14.89
CA ARG A 216 10.31 -13.41 -15.34
C ARG A 216 9.17 -13.35 -14.31
N VAL A 217 9.48 -13.37 -13.02
CA VAL A 217 8.49 -13.29 -11.94
C VAL A 217 7.85 -11.91 -11.89
N ILE A 218 8.66 -10.85 -11.84
CA ILE A 218 8.13 -9.48 -11.86
C ILE A 218 7.44 -9.16 -13.18
N GLU A 219 7.95 -9.65 -14.32
CA GLU A 219 7.25 -9.52 -15.59
C GLU A 219 5.86 -10.14 -15.55
N ALA A 220 5.73 -11.37 -15.03
CA ALA A 220 4.45 -12.03 -14.88
C ALA A 220 3.51 -11.26 -13.93
N LEU A 221 4.03 -10.73 -12.82
CA LEU A 221 3.27 -9.87 -11.92
C LEU A 221 2.79 -8.62 -12.66
N LEU A 222 3.70 -7.86 -13.29
CA LEU A 222 3.38 -6.59 -13.95
C LEU A 222 2.53 -6.78 -15.21
N GLN A 223 2.50 -7.96 -15.83
CA GLN A 223 1.63 -8.26 -16.99
C GLN A 223 0.31 -8.94 -16.60
N HIS A 224 0.11 -9.28 -15.34
CA HIS A 224 -1.07 -10.01 -14.88
C HIS A 224 -2.40 -9.33 -15.27
N PRO A 225 -3.47 -10.07 -15.62
CA PRO A 225 -4.78 -9.49 -15.97
C PRO A 225 -5.44 -8.69 -14.83
N ALA A 226 -4.97 -8.82 -13.59
CA ALA A 226 -5.43 -8.04 -12.45
C ALA A 226 -5.41 -6.52 -12.67
N TRP A 227 -4.56 -6.03 -13.58
CA TRP A 227 -4.38 -4.60 -13.87
C TRP A 227 -5.13 -4.10 -15.10
N THR A 228 -5.82 -4.99 -15.81
CA THR A 228 -6.54 -4.69 -17.07
C THR A 228 -8.02 -5.02 -16.99
N LEU A 229 -8.48 -5.51 -15.84
CA LEU A 229 -9.89 -5.62 -15.53
C LEU A 229 -10.38 -4.21 -15.18
N ASP A 230 -10.74 -3.46 -16.23
CA ASP A 230 -11.64 -2.31 -16.14
C ASP A 230 -13.10 -2.81 -16.18
#